data_AF-A0AAD5Q1H0-F1
#
_entry.id   AF-A0AAD5Q1H0-F1
#
_cell.length_a   1.000
_cell.length_b   1.000
_cell.length_c   1.000
_cell.angle_alpha   90.00
_cell.angle_beta   90.00
_cell.angle_gamma   90.00
#
_symmetry.space_group_name_H-M   'P 1'
#
loop_
_entity.id
_entity.type
_entity.pdbx_description
1 polymer ?
#
loop_
_entity_poly.entity_id
_entity_poly.type
_entity_poly.pdbx_seq_one_letter_code
_entity_poly.pdbx_strand_id
1 'polypeptide(L)'
;MSRHSKNATATTHFTYHERQAAGHGTLKRRFGRDAQLPFGFCSLCLARTDGKEPLASPSGYVFCKECIYANLLAQKRTIQENLAAYERFCEKQEQDAQDAARAREQTQLQQLLEARSTMAASAAPPRDERDAIAAKLREKVDRTTDDAKREAMKRTSFWIPDCTPTADAKLDKPDTKTRDPMSPQAELKLKHLMPIKFDWAPADGDKKERHVTCAVTKKAITHQPAVLLRPSGHVVLESCVKDMIQPTMTCPISGLKLRKKDIVRLQAGGTGFSAHSNVEAKKYRPTMT
;
A
#
# COMPACT_ATOMS: atom_id res chain seq x y z
N MET A 1 1.38 13.97 -59.61
CA MET A 1 0.48 14.71 -58.70
C MET A 1 0.37 13.97 -57.36
N SER A 2 1.31 14.19 -56.43
CA SER A 2 1.11 13.79 -55.03
C SER A 2 0.52 14.98 -54.29
N ARG A 3 -0.81 15.01 -54.17
CA ARG A 3 -1.52 16.07 -53.43
C ARG A 3 -1.07 16.05 -51.97
N HIS A 4 -0.39 17.12 -51.58
CA HIS A 4 -0.03 17.46 -50.20
C HIS A 4 -1.30 17.78 -49.39
N SER A 5 -2.06 16.76 -48.97
CA SER A 5 -2.92 16.95 -47.81
C SER A 5 -2.05 16.74 -46.56
N LYS A 6 -1.42 17.82 -46.08
CA LYS A 6 -0.77 17.89 -44.77
C LYS A 6 -1.79 17.92 -43.62
N ASN A 7 -3.00 17.39 -43.86
CA ASN A 7 -4.06 17.34 -42.88
C ASN A 7 -3.92 16.03 -42.12
N ALA A 8 -3.98 16.10 -40.80
CA ALA A 8 -4.01 14.91 -39.97
C ALA A 8 -5.13 13.98 -40.45
N THR A 9 -4.91 12.66 -40.51
CA THR A 9 -5.83 11.58 -40.92
C THR A 9 -6.14 11.40 -42.41
N ALA A 10 -5.47 12.11 -43.32
CA ALA A 10 -5.71 11.94 -44.76
C ALA A 10 -5.11 10.64 -45.36
N THR A 11 -4.27 9.92 -44.60
CA THR A 11 -3.64 8.66 -45.03
C THR A 11 -4.25 7.48 -44.27
N THR A 12 -4.29 6.30 -44.90
CA THR A 12 -4.84 5.07 -44.31
C THR A 12 -4.02 4.53 -43.13
N HIS A 13 -2.85 5.10 -42.88
CA HIS A 13 -1.97 4.75 -41.78
C HIS A 13 -1.62 6.02 -41.01
N PHE A 14 -1.67 5.95 -39.68
CA PHE A 14 -1.17 7.05 -38.88
C PHE A 14 0.34 7.21 -39.06
N THR A 15 0.76 8.43 -39.38
CA THR A 15 2.15 8.86 -39.31
C THR A 15 2.67 8.82 -37.87
N TYR A 16 3.99 8.83 -37.69
CA TYR A 16 4.60 8.80 -36.35
C TYR A 16 4.07 9.93 -35.44
N HIS A 17 3.94 11.15 -35.97
CA HIS A 17 3.45 12.31 -35.22
C HIS A 17 1.97 12.14 -34.82
N GLU A 18 1.13 11.59 -35.69
CA GLU A 18 -0.27 11.31 -35.37
C GLU A 18 -0.41 10.18 -34.34
N ARG A 19 0.41 9.12 -34.41
CA ARG A 19 0.42 8.07 -33.38
C ARG A 19 0.82 8.63 -32.01
N GLN A 20 1.81 9.51 -31.97
CA GLN A 20 2.26 10.14 -30.73
C GLN A 20 1.19 11.10 -30.16
N ALA A 21 0.50 11.86 -31.01
CA ALA A 21 -0.58 12.76 -30.62
C ALA A 21 -1.86 12.02 -30.17
N ALA A 22 -2.22 10.94 -30.87
CA ALA A 22 -3.36 10.09 -30.53
C ALA A 22 -3.16 9.36 -29.19
N GLY A 23 -1.91 9.20 -28.75
CA GLY A 23 -1.59 8.78 -27.39
C GLY A 23 -1.89 7.30 -27.12
N HIS A 24 -1.89 6.46 -28.16
CA HIS A 24 -2.05 5.00 -28.08
C HIS A 24 -0.72 4.28 -27.84
N GLY A 25 -0.79 3.06 -27.28
CA GLY A 25 0.39 2.28 -26.94
C GLY A 25 1.17 2.81 -25.73
N THR A 26 2.38 2.29 -25.51
CA THR A 26 3.20 2.68 -24.36
C THR A 26 3.80 4.07 -24.54
N LEU A 27 3.34 5.04 -23.75
CA LEU A 27 3.91 6.39 -23.74
C LEU A 27 5.13 6.42 -22.82
N LYS A 28 6.26 6.88 -23.36
CA LYS A 28 7.51 7.07 -22.62
C LYS A 28 7.80 8.55 -22.49
N ARG A 29 8.11 9.04 -21.29
CA ARG A 29 8.65 10.39 -21.06
C ARG A 29 9.89 10.32 -20.19
N ARG A 30 10.88 11.13 -20.55
CA ARG A 30 12.11 11.27 -19.77
C ARG A 30 11.95 12.38 -18.74
N PHE A 31 12.37 12.12 -17.52
CA PHE A 31 12.43 13.09 -16.43
C PHE A 31 13.71 13.94 -16.51
N GLY A 32 13.60 15.21 -16.13
CA GLY A 32 14.76 16.09 -15.99
C GLY A 32 15.54 15.80 -14.69
N ARG A 33 16.62 16.56 -14.49
CA ARG A 33 17.37 16.56 -13.21
C ARG A 33 16.48 17.00 -12.05
N ASP A 34 15.56 17.92 -12.29
CA ASP A 34 14.71 18.54 -11.26
C ASP A 34 13.71 17.57 -10.63
N ALA A 35 13.38 16.48 -11.34
CA ALA A 35 12.48 15.43 -10.85
C ALA A 35 13.21 14.36 -10.02
N GLN A 36 14.52 14.50 -9.82
CA GLN A 36 15.36 13.52 -9.14
C GLN A 36 15.83 14.06 -7.79
N LEU A 37 15.76 13.24 -6.75
CA LEU A 37 16.21 13.64 -5.41
C LEU A 37 17.75 13.69 -5.35
N PRO A 38 18.37 14.83 -5.02
CA PRO A 38 19.82 14.90 -4.85
C PRO A 38 20.29 14.16 -3.58
N PHE A 39 21.56 13.79 -3.53
CA PHE A 39 22.13 13.11 -2.37
C PHE A 39 22.17 14.04 -1.14
N GLY A 40 21.85 13.50 0.05
CA GLY A 40 21.79 14.27 1.29
C GLY A 40 20.47 15.02 1.54
N PHE A 41 19.45 14.76 0.73
CA PHE A 41 18.10 15.30 0.92
C PHE A 41 17.21 14.27 1.63
N CYS A 42 16.21 14.76 2.36
CA CYS A 42 15.22 13.90 3.01
C CYS A 42 14.22 13.39 1.96
N SER A 43 13.98 12.08 1.90
CA SER A 43 13.03 11.50 0.94
C SER A 43 11.56 11.77 1.26
N LEU A 44 11.23 12.25 2.46
CA LEU A 44 9.86 12.63 2.83
C LEU A 44 9.54 14.10 2.54
N CYS A 45 10.39 15.02 3.02
CA CYS A 45 10.13 16.46 2.85
C CYS A 45 10.86 17.08 1.64
N LEU A 46 11.67 16.29 0.92
CA LEU A 46 12.46 16.71 -0.25
C LEU A 46 13.37 17.91 0.02
N ALA A 47 13.59 18.25 1.28
CA ALA A 47 14.46 19.33 1.71
C ALA A 47 15.84 18.80 2.04
N ARG A 48 16.81 19.71 2.00
CA ARG A 48 18.19 19.47 2.42
C ARG A 48 18.22 19.07 3.89
N THR A 49 19.13 18.17 4.24
CA THR A 49 19.37 17.77 5.64
C THR A 49 20.45 18.59 6.33
N ASP A 50 20.95 19.65 5.68
CA ASP A 50 21.90 20.60 6.28
C ASP A 50 21.27 21.26 7.53
N GLY A 51 22.02 21.30 8.63
CA GLY A 51 21.56 21.80 9.93
C GLY A 51 20.47 20.98 10.63
N LYS A 52 20.08 19.82 10.10
CA LYS A 52 19.12 18.89 10.73
C LYS A 52 19.86 17.66 11.26
N GLU A 53 19.16 16.82 12.03
CA GLU A 53 19.63 15.48 12.41
C GLU A 53 19.13 14.44 11.38
N PRO A 54 19.90 14.11 10.34
CA PRO A 54 19.52 13.09 9.38
C PRO A 54 19.66 11.68 9.96
N LEU A 55 18.71 10.82 9.62
CA LEU A 55 18.68 9.41 9.94
C LEU A 55 18.61 8.59 8.65
N ALA A 56 19.32 7.46 8.60
CA ALA A 56 19.22 6.47 7.54
C ALA A 56 18.34 5.30 7.98
N SER A 57 17.50 4.80 7.07
CA SER A 57 16.90 3.48 7.20
C SER A 57 17.88 2.38 6.76
N PRO A 58 17.64 1.11 7.15
CA PRO A 58 18.46 -0.02 6.71
C PRO A 58 18.48 -0.24 5.19
N SER A 59 17.44 0.21 4.49
CA SER A 59 17.32 0.18 3.02
C SER A 59 18.16 1.27 2.33
N GLY A 60 18.75 2.19 3.10
CA GLY A 60 19.67 3.21 2.58
C GLY A 60 19.02 4.56 2.27
N TYR A 61 17.74 4.76 2.60
CA TYR A 61 17.08 6.06 2.43
C TYR A 61 17.39 7.01 3.59
N VAL A 62 17.50 8.29 3.27
CA VAL A 62 17.85 9.36 4.21
C VAL A 62 16.61 10.17 4.55
N PHE A 63 16.42 10.44 5.84
CA PHE A 63 15.28 11.19 6.36
C PHE A 63 15.74 12.23 7.39
N CYS A 64 14.98 13.32 7.53
CA CYS A 64 15.05 14.15 8.74
C CYS A 64 14.43 13.38 9.91
N LYS A 65 15.03 13.47 11.11
CA LYS A 65 14.51 12.86 12.34
C LYS A 65 13.02 13.18 12.59
N GLU A 66 12.63 14.44 12.45
CA GLU A 66 11.24 14.88 12.62
C GLU A 66 10.29 14.19 11.63
N CYS A 67 10.63 14.19 10.35
CA CYS A 67 9.79 13.63 9.29
C CYS A 67 9.58 12.13 9.46
N ILE A 68 10.64 11.38 9.75
CA ILE A 68 10.53 9.93 9.92
C ILE A 68 9.81 9.56 11.21
N TYR A 69 9.98 10.34 12.28
CA TYR A 69 9.25 10.11 13.53
C TYR A 69 7.77 10.42 13.37
N ALA A 70 7.42 11.53 12.71
CA ALA A 70 6.04 11.86 12.39
C ALA A 70 5.37 10.77 11.54
N ASN A 71 6.08 10.24 10.54
CA ASN A 71 5.58 9.15 9.70
C ASN A 71 5.36 7.86 10.52
N LEU A 72 6.34 7.44 11.33
CA LEU A 72 6.20 6.25 12.19
C LEU A 72 5.08 6.40 13.23
N LEU A 73 4.85 7.60 13.76
CA LEU A 73 3.73 7.88 14.65
C LEU A 73 2.39 7.79 13.92
N ALA A 74 2.30 8.34 12.71
CA ALA A 74 1.10 8.24 11.87
C ALA A 74 0.78 6.77 11.55
N GLN A 75 1.77 6.00 11.12
CA GLN A 75 1.59 4.56 10.86
C GLN A 75 1.07 3.81 12.10
N LYS A 76 1.62 4.09 13.29
CA LYS A 76 1.14 3.47 14.53
C LYS A 76 -0.31 3.81 14.85
N ARG A 77 -0.73 5.07 14.64
CA ARG A 77 -2.13 5.48 14.83
C ARG A 77 -3.05 4.75 13.85
N THR A 78 -2.70 4.71 12.57
CA THR A 78 -3.46 3.96 11.56
C THR A 78 -3.54 2.47 11.87
N ILE A 79 -2.45 1.86 12.36
CA ILE A 79 -2.45 0.46 12.80
C ILE A 79 -3.40 0.25 13.98
N GLN A 80 -3.41 1.15 14.97
CA GLN A 80 -4.34 1.08 16.10
C GLN A 80 -5.79 1.22 15.66
N GLU A 81 -6.08 2.17 14.76
CA GLU A 81 -7.43 2.36 14.20
C GLU A 81 -7.89 1.12 13.42
N ASN A 82 -7.02 0.54 12.60
CA ASN A 82 -7.32 -0.66 11.83
C ASN A 82 -7.54 -1.87 12.75
N LEU A 83 -6.75 -2.03 13.81
CA LEU A 83 -6.93 -3.09 14.80
C LEU A 83 -8.27 -2.95 15.53
N ALA A 84 -8.61 -1.74 16.00
CA ALA A 84 -9.90 -1.49 16.64
C ALA A 84 -11.08 -1.71 15.69
N ALA A 85 -10.94 -1.35 14.40
CA ALA A 85 -11.96 -1.62 13.39
C ALA A 85 -12.13 -3.13 13.14
N TYR A 86 -11.01 -3.88 13.14
CA TYR A 86 -11.02 -5.33 13.00
C TYR A 86 -11.65 -6.03 14.21
N GLU A 87 -11.33 -5.59 15.44
CA GLU A 87 -11.95 -6.11 16.67
C GLU A 87 -13.47 -5.89 16.66
N ARG A 88 -13.93 -4.68 16.33
CA ARG A 88 -15.38 -4.39 16.18
C ARG A 88 -16.05 -5.22 15.09
N PHE A 89 -15.32 -5.56 14.04
CA PHE A 89 -15.84 -6.42 12.97
C PHE A 89 -15.98 -7.87 13.45
N CYS A 90 -14.98 -8.40 14.16
CA CYS A 90 -15.05 -9.73 14.77
C CYS A 90 -16.18 -9.83 15.79
N GLU A 91 -16.34 -8.84 16.68
CA GLU A 91 -17.42 -8.80 17.67
C GLU A 91 -18.81 -8.83 17.01
N LYS A 92 -19.00 -8.07 15.92
CA LYS A 92 -20.25 -8.10 15.16
C LYS A 92 -20.49 -9.45 14.52
N GLN A 93 -19.47 -10.05 13.91
CA GLN A 93 -19.60 -11.40 13.34
C GLN A 93 -19.95 -12.45 14.39
N GLU A 94 -19.39 -12.35 15.60
CA GLU A 94 -19.71 -13.24 16.71
C GLU A 94 -21.15 -13.03 17.19
N GLN A 95 -21.61 -11.79 17.32
CA GLN A 95 -23.01 -11.47 17.66
C GLN A 95 -23.98 -11.99 16.60
N ASP A 96 -23.72 -11.72 15.33
CA ASP A 96 -24.55 -12.20 14.21
C ASP A 96 -24.59 -13.74 14.17
N ALA A 97 -23.46 -14.40 14.46
CA ALA A 97 -23.39 -15.86 14.54
C ALA A 97 -24.18 -16.41 15.74
N GLN A 98 -24.13 -15.77 16.91
CA GLN A 98 -24.91 -16.14 18.10
C GLN A 98 -26.41 -15.91 17.88
N ASP A 99 -26.79 -14.81 17.24
CA ASP A 99 -28.19 -14.50 16.93
C ASP A 99 -28.73 -15.45 15.86
N ALA A 100 -27.93 -15.79 14.85
CA ALA A 100 -28.27 -16.81 13.87
C ALA A 100 -28.41 -18.20 14.52
N ALA A 101 -27.55 -18.56 15.48
CA ALA A 101 -27.66 -19.81 16.22
C ALA A 101 -28.93 -19.86 17.07
N ARG A 102 -29.22 -18.80 17.84
CA ARG A 102 -30.45 -18.67 18.63
C ARG A 102 -31.71 -18.71 17.76
N ALA A 103 -31.71 -18.05 16.60
CA ALA A 103 -32.81 -18.11 15.64
C ALA A 103 -33.01 -19.52 15.06
N ARG A 104 -31.91 -20.24 14.76
CA ARG A 104 -31.97 -21.66 14.33
C ARG A 104 -32.53 -22.56 15.41
N GLU A 105 -32.12 -22.40 16.66
CA GLU A 105 -32.69 -23.15 17.79
C GLU A 105 -34.18 -22.86 17.99
N GLN A 106 -34.58 -21.58 17.95
CA GLN A 106 -35.99 -21.18 18.07
C GLN A 106 -36.84 -21.75 16.94
N THR A 107 -36.37 -21.68 15.69
CA THR A 107 -37.08 -22.26 14.55
C THR A 107 -37.18 -23.78 14.64
N GLN A 108 -36.13 -24.48 15.07
CA GLN A 108 -36.18 -25.92 15.32
C GLN A 108 -37.19 -26.28 16.43
N LEU A 109 -37.18 -25.55 17.55
CA LEU A 109 -38.14 -25.76 18.62
C LEU A 109 -39.58 -25.50 18.16
N GLN A 110 -39.81 -24.43 17.38
CA GLN A 110 -41.12 -24.16 16.78
C GLN A 110 -41.55 -25.30 15.86
N GLN A 111 -40.68 -25.79 14.98
CA GLN A 111 -40.97 -26.93 14.10
C GLN A 111 -41.31 -28.20 14.90
N LEU A 112 -40.60 -28.49 15.99
CA LEU A 112 -40.88 -29.63 16.86
C LEU A 112 -42.23 -29.48 17.59
N LEU A 113 -42.56 -28.28 18.06
CA LEU A 113 -43.86 -27.98 18.69
C LEU A 113 -45.01 -28.07 17.67
N GLU A 114 -44.81 -27.60 16.45
CA GLU A 114 -45.78 -27.75 15.35
C GLU A 114 -45.96 -29.22 14.95
N ALA A 115 -44.87 -30.00 14.86
CA ALA A 115 -44.92 -31.44 14.59
C ALA A 115 -45.66 -32.20 15.71
N ARG A 116 -45.40 -31.84 16.98
CA ARG A 116 -46.09 -32.43 18.13
C ARG A 116 -47.58 -32.07 18.16
N SER A 117 -47.95 -30.82 17.84
CA SER A 117 -49.36 -30.40 17.80
C SER A 117 -50.13 -31.02 16.63
N THR A 118 -49.50 -31.21 15.47
CA THR A 118 -50.10 -31.95 14.34
C THR A 118 -50.27 -33.43 14.63
N MET A 119 -49.33 -34.08 15.36
CA MET A 119 -49.49 -35.46 15.83
C MET A 119 -50.52 -35.61 16.96
N ALA A 120 -50.68 -34.62 17.85
CA ALA A 120 -51.70 -34.65 18.90
C ALA A 120 -53.13 -34.36 18.36
N ALA A 121 -53.25 -33.64 17.24
CA ALA A 121 -54.52 -33.33 16.58
C ALA A 121 -55.15 -34.51 15.82
N SER A 122 -54.56 -35.72 15.89
CA SER A 122 -55.16 -36.94 15.32
C SER A 122 -56.34 -37.49 16.16
N ALA A 123 -56.68 -36.86 17.29
CA ALA A 123 -57.96 -37.04 17.96
C ALA A 123 -58.99 -36.07 17.35
N ALA A 124 -60.09 -36.60 16.80
CA ALA A 124 -61.06 -35.85 16.00
C ALA A 124 -61.64 -34.63 16.75
N PRO A 125 -61.41 -33.39 16.26
CA PRO A 125 -61.96 -32.19 16.87
C PRO A 125 -63.41 -31.92 16.41
N PRO A 126 -64.20 -31.17 17.19
CA PRO A 126 -65.56 -30.73 16.83
C PRO A 126 -65.58 -29.84 15.56
N ARG A 127 -66.74 -29.76 14.88
CA ARG A 127 -66.89 -29.14 13.54
C ARG A 127 -66.42 -27.69 13.43
N ASP A 128 -66.56 -26.87 14.48
CA ASP A 128 -66.18 -25.45 14.45
C ASP A 128 -64.66 -25.23 14.43
N GLU A 129 -63.87 -26.20 14.94
CA GLU A 129 -62.41 -26.15 14.86
C GLU A 129 -61.90 -26.54 13.47
N ARG A 130 -62.64 -27.33 12.69
CA ARG A 130 -62.24 -27.72 11.33
C ARG A 130 -62.17 -26.54 10.37
N ASP A 131 -63.12 -25.61 10.45
CA ASP A 131 -63.14 -24.42 9.60
C ASP A 131 -62.02 -23.44 9.99
N ALA A 132 -61.71 -23.32 11.28
CA ALA A 132 -60.57 -22.55 11.78
C ALA A 132 -59.21 -23.18 11.37
N ILE A 133 -59.11 -24.51 11.34
CA ILE A 133 -57.91 -25.22 10.85
C ILE A 133 -57.76 -25.04 9.34
N ALA A 134 -58.84 -25.09 8.57
CA ALA A 134 -58.82 -24.87 7.12
C ALA A 134 -58.41 -23.44 6.74
N ALA A 135 -58.86 -22.43 7.50
CA ALA A 135 -58.43 -21.03 7.33
C ALA A 135 -56.94 -20.85 7.61
N LYS A 136 -56.43 -21.43 8.72
CA LYS A 136 -54.99 -21.42 9.05
C LYS A 136 -54.13 -22.16 8.03
N LEU A 137 -54.65 -23.23 7.41
CA LEU A 137 -53.95 -23.94 6.33
C LEU A 137 -53.84 -23.07 5.06
N ARG A 138 -54.91 -22.36 4.68
CA ARG A 138 -54.89 -21.43 3.54
C ARG A 138 -53.90 -20.29 3.77
N GLU A 139 -53.90 -19.69 4.95
CA GLU A 139 -52.95 -18.63 5.31
C GLU A 139 -51.48 -19.10 5.29
N LYS A 140 -51.21 -20.34 5.72
CA LYS A 140 -49.87 -20.95 5.60
C LYS A 140 -49.47 -21.17 4.14
N VAL A 141 -50.38 -21.63 3.28
CA VAL A 141 -50.12 -21.81 1.84
C VAL A 141 -49.85 -20.47 1.17
N ASP A 142 -50.63 -19.43 1.45
CA ASP A 142 -50.43 -18.08 0.90
C ASP A 142 -49.05 -17.51 1.31
N ARG A 143 -48.66 -17.64 2.59
CA ARG A 143 -47.31 -17.25 3.05
C ARG A 143 -46.19 -17.99 2.32
N THR A 144 -46.31 -19.29 2.09
CA THR A 144 -45.28 -20.04 1.34
C THR A 144 -45.15 -19.58 -0.11
N THR A 145 -46.25 -19.13 -0.74
CA THR A 145 -46.18 -18.57 -2.08
C THR A 145 -45.52 -17.19 -2.13
N ASP A 146 -45.67 -16.37 -1.10
CA ASP A 146 -45.05 -15.04 -1.03
C ASP A 146 -43.55 -15.11 -0.71
N ASP A 147 -43.11 -16.04 0.13
CA ASP A 147 -41.68 -16.30 0.37
C ASP A 147 -40.96 -16.77 -0.92
N ALA A 148 -41.59 -17.64 -1.70
CA ALA A 148 -41.07 -18.08 -3.00
C ALA A 148 -40.95 -16.93 -4.03
N LYS A 149 -41.92 -16.01 -4.06
CA LYS A 149 -41.84 -14.79 -4.90
C LYS A 149 -40.69 -13.90 -4.44
N ARG A 150 -40.46 -13.79 -3.13
CA ARG A 150 -39.38 -12.97 -2.56
C ARG A 150 -38.00 -13.54 -2.89
N GLU A 151 -37.82 -14.85 -2.90
CA GLU A 151 -36.59 -15.50 -3.36
C GLU A 151 -36.35 -15.35 -4.88
N ALA A 152 -37.40 -15.45 -5.69
CA ALA A 152 -37.31 -15.19 -7.13
C ALA A 152 -36.91 -13.73 -7.44
N MET A 153 -37.40 -12.78 -6.63
CA MET A 153 -36.97 -11.37 -6.71
C MET A 153 -35.52 -11.17 -6.23
N LYS A 154 -35.06 -11.88 -5.20
CA LYS A 154 -33.64 -11.84 -4.77
C LYS A 154 -32.69 -12.29 -5.87
N ARG A 155 -33.09 -13.26 -6.70
CA ARG A 155 -32.26 -13.79 -7.79
C ARG A 155 -32.20 -12.88 -9.02
N THR A 156 -33.23 -12.09 -9.27
CA THR A 156 -33.37 -11.28 -10.48
C THR A 156 -33.11 -9.79 -10.25
N SER A 157 -33.37 -9.28 -9.04
CA SER A 157 -33.32 -7.86 -8.72
C SER A 157 -32.16 -7.52 -7.78
N PHE A 158 -30.93 -7.68 -8.29
CA PHE A 158 -29.69 -7.34 -7.57
C PHE A 158 -29.61 -5.85 -7.14
N TRP A 159 -30.37 -4.95 -7.77
CA TRP A 159 -30.34 -3.51 -7.53
C TRP A 159 -31.22 -3.05 -6.36
N ILE A 160 -32.05 -3.95 -5.80
CA ILE A 160 -32.87 -3.67 -4.61
C ILE A 160 -32.01 -3.94 -3.36
N PRO A 161 -31.88 -3.01 -2.40
CA PRO A 161 -30.98 -3.15 -1.25
C PRO A 161 -31.09 -4.49 -0.50
N ASP A 162 -32.32 -4.98 -0.26
CA ASP A 162 -32.60 -6.27 0.42
C ASP A 162 -32.23 -7.52 -0.41
N CYS A 163 -32.00 -7.35 -1.70
CA CYS A 163 -31.68 -8.41 -2.67
C CYS A 163 -30.25 -8.32 -3.17
N THR A 164 -29.46 -7.36 -2.69
CA THR A 164 -28.04 -7.32 -2.97
C THR A 164 -27.37 -8.52 -2.30
N PRO A 165 -26.58 -9.33 -3.03
CA PRO A 165 -25.74 -10.34 -2.40
C PRO A 165 -24.70 -9.58 -1.59
N THR A 166 -24.92 -9.51 -0.28
CA THR A 166 -23.91 -9.09 0.69
C THR A 166 -22.73 -10.04 0.52
N ALA A 167 -21.69 -9.59 -0.17
CA ALA A 167 -20.42 -10.28 -0.13
C ALA A 167 -19.97 -10.30 1.32
N ASP A 168 -19.75 -11.50 1.88
CA ASP A 168 -19.14 -11.65 3.19
C ASP A 168 -17.80 -10.92 3.15
N ALA A 169 -17.76 -9.73 3.74
CA ALA A 169 -16.57 -8.90 3.75
C ALA A 169 -15.56 -9.56 4.69
N LYS A 170 -14.81 -10.55 4.22
CA LYS A 170 -13.72 -11.17 4.98
C LYS A 170 -12.66 -10.10 5.17
N LEU A 171 -12.70 -9.41 6.30
CA LEU A 171 -11.62 -8.55 6.72
C LEU A 171 -10.51 -9.46 7.25
N ASP A 172 -9.36 -9.42 6.59
CA ASP A 172 -8.16 -10.07 7.10
C ASP A 172 -7.61 -9.32 8.31
N LYS A 173 -6.90 -10.03 9.18
CA LYS A 173 -6.26 -9.41 10.34
C LYS A 173 -5.26 -8.36 9.86
N PRO A 174 -5.40 -7.09 10.28
CA PRO A 174 -4.54 -6.01 9.82
C PRO A 174 -3.09 -6.21 10.32
N ASP A 175 -2.12 -5.85 9.48
CA ASP A 175 -0.71 -5.94 9.83
C ASP A 175 -0.35 -4.91 10.94
N THR A 176 0.39 -5.38 11.95
CA THR A 176 0.82 -4.56 13.09
C THR A 176 2.20 -3.93 12.88
N LYS A 177 2.88 -4.27 11.78
CA LYS A 177 4.26 -3.84 11.52
C LYS A 177 4.31 -2.46 10.87
N THR A 178 5.15 -1.59 11.43
CA THR A 178 5.54 -0.33 10.79
C THR A 178 6.54 -0.58 9.67
N ARG A 179 6.40 0.14 8.56
CA ARG A 179 7.15 -0.06 7.30
C ARG A 179 7.92 1.18 6.92
N ASP A 180 8.97 1.01 6.12
CA ASP A 180 9.72 2.13 5.55
C ASP A 180 8.83 2.87 4.52
N PRO A 181 8.67 4.21 4.61
CA PRO A 181 7.85 4.97 3.66
C PRO A 181 8.29 4.85 2.20
N MET A 182 9.58 4.58 1.94
CA MET A 182 10.10 4.44 0.57
C MET A 182 10.28 2.98 0.14
N SER A 183 10.29 2.05 1.10
CA SER A 183 10.35 0.60 0.84
C SER A 183 9.27 -0.12 1.65
N PRO A 184 8.06 -0.27 1.10
CA PRO A 184 6.93 -0.82 1.86
C PRO A 184 7.15 -2.29 2.26
N GLN A 185 8.05 -3.02 1.61
CA GLN A 185 8.38 -4.40 1.98
C GLN A 185 9.23 -4.48 3.26
N ALA A 186 10.03 -3.44 3.57
CA ALA A 186 10.94 -3.45 4.69
C ALA A 186 10.27 -2.99 6.00
N GLU A 187 10.40 -3.79 7.05
CA GLU A 187 9.97 -3.41 8.40
C GLU A 187 10.92 -2.34 8.98
N LEU A 188 10.35 -1.26 9.52
CA LEU A 188 11.11 -0.15 10.07
C LEU A 188 10.63 0.16 11.49
N LYS A 189 11.55 0.03 12.46
CA LYS A 189 11.36 0.40 13.87
C LYS A 189 12.37 1.49 14.22
N LEU A 190 12.09 2.25 15.27
CA LEU A 190 12.95 3.36 15.70
C LEU A 190 14.40 2.95 15.97
N LYS A 191 14.62 1.73 16.48
CA LYS A 191 15.95 1.15 16.74
C LYS A 191 16.77 0.85 15.48
N HIS A 192 16.11 0.76 14.33
CA HIS A 192 16.77 0.47 13.05
C HIS A 192 17.27 1.73 12.35
N LEU A 193 16.83 2.91 12.80
CA LEU A 193 17.29 4.19 12.27
C LEU A 193 18.70 4.48 12.77
N MET A 194 19.57 4.86 11.85
CA MET A 194 20.98 5.11 12.12
C MET A 194 21.27 6.61 11.94
N PRO A 195 21.87 7.29 12.92
CA PRO A 195 22.22 8.69 12.79
C PRO A 195 23.33 8.88 11.75
N ILE A 196 23.18 9.92 10.92
CA ILE A 196 24.15 10.26 9.88
C ILE A 196 24.82 11.59 10.24
N LYS A 197 26.14 11.66 10.04
CA LYS A 197 26.92 12.90 10.07
C LYS A 197 27.37 13.21 8.65
N PHE A 198 26.68 14.16 8.01
CA PHE A 198 27.07 14.65 6.70
C PHE A 198 28.09 15.77 6.84
N ASP A 199 29.19 15.64 6.11
CA ASP A 199 30.11 16.74 5.87
C ASP A 199 29.60 17.51 4.65
N TRP A 200 29.14 18.74 4.83
CA TRP A 200 28.73 19.61 3.73
C TRP A 200 29.92 20.45 3.27
N ALA A 201 30.21 20.44 1.97
CA ALA A 201 31.19 21.37 1.42
C ALA A 201 30.69 22.82 1.53
N PRO A 202 31.59 23.80 1.76
CA PRO A 202 31.25 25.20 1.58
C PRO A 202 30.81 25.45 0.13
N ALA A 203 29.96 26.45 -0.09
CA ALA A 203 29.54 26.82 -1.44
C ALA A 203 30.68 27.58 -2.13
N ASP A 204 31.45 26.88 -2.97
CA ASP A 204 32.47 27.51 -3.83
C ASP A 204 31.83 27.97 -5.16
N GLY A 205 31.61 29.28 -5.31
CA GLY A 205 31.34 30.01 -6.59
C GLY A 205 30.13 29.60 -7.46
N ASP A 206 29.39 30.58 -8.00
CA ASP A 206 28.24 30.55 -8.96
C ASP A 206 27.08 29.54 -8.78
N LYS A 207 27.31 28.33 -8.28
CA LYS A 207 26.30 27.32 -7.97
C LYS A 207 26.02 27.34 -6.47
N LYS A 208 24.90 27.95 -6.08
CA LYS A 208 24.44 28.09 -4.67
C LYS A 208 24.12 26.77 -3.95
N GLU A 209 24.42 25.61 -4.55
CA GLU A 209 24.06 24.30 -4.01
C GLU A 209 25.25 23.65 -3.28
N ARG A 210 25.27 23.73 -1.93
CA ARG A 210 26.21 22.89 -1.16
C ARG A 210 25.92 21.42 -1.39
N HIS A 211 26.96 20.63 -1.58
CA HIS A 211 26.86 19.18 -1.77
C HIS A 211 27.44 18.46 -0.55
N VAL A 212 26.95 17.24 -0.33
CA VAL A 212 27.53 16.36 0.69
C VAL A 212 28.85 15.81 0.17
N THR A 213 29.80 15.67 1.08
CA THR A 213 31.17 15.30 0.79
C THR A 213 31.53 14.00 1.51
N CYS A 214 32.36 13.17 0.88
CA CYS A 214 32.95 12.00 1.51
C CYS A 214 33.82 12.39 2.71
N ALA A 215 33.61 11.74 3.85
CA ALA A 215 34.35 12.08 5.07
C ALA A 215 35.87 11.80 4.97
N VAL A 216 36.28 10.84 4.14
CA VAL A 216 37.69 10.44 3.95
C VAL A 216 38.35 11.25 2.84
N THR A 217 37.80 11.21 1.62
CA THR A 217 38.44 11.80 0.44
C THR A 217 38.09 13.26 0.21
N LYS A 218 37.13 13.80 0.97
CA LYS A 218 36.58 15.14 0.78
C LYS A 218 36.11 15.44 -0.66
N LYS A 219 35.75 14.39 -1.41
CA LYS A 219 35.13 14.48 -2.75
C LYS A 219 33.61 14.65 -2.64
N ALA A 220 33.05 15.48 -3.52
CA ALA A 220 31.61 15.72 -3.64
C ALA A 220 30.85 14.44 -4.05
N ILE A 221 29.84 14.06 -3.26
CA ILE A 221 28.96 12.93 -3.53
C ILE A 221 27.73 13.42 -4.27
N THR A 222 27.68 13.20 -5.58
CA THR A 222 26.53 13.53 -6.43
C THR A 222 25.71 12.29 -6.79
N HIS A 223 26.32 11.36 -7.51
CA HIS A 223 25.70 10.13 -8.02
C HIS A 223 26.45 8.86 -7.61
N GLN A 224 27.65 9.03 -7.07
CA GLN A 224 28.52 7.92 -6.71
C GLN A 224 27.89 7.13 -5.55
N PRO A 225 27.97 5.79 -5.55
CA PRO A 225 27.43 4.99 -4.46
C PRO A 225 28.17 5.32 -3.16
N ALA A 226 27.39 5.66 -2.14
CA ALA A 226 27.88 6.03 -0.82
C ALA A 226 27.43 5.01 0.23
N VAL A 227 28.20 4.92 1.29
CA VAL A 227 28.05 3.94 2.36
C VAL A 227 28.12 4.66 3.69
N LEU A 228 27.17 4.34 4.57
CA LEU A 228 27.14 4.76 5.96
C LEU A 228 27.84 3.71 6.82
N LEU A 229 28.71 4.18 7.71
CA LEU A 229 29.32 3.36 8.77
C LEU A 229 28.51 3.52 10.05
N ARG A 230 27.78 2.48 10.47
CA ARG A 230 26.84 2.56 11.61
C ARG A 230 27.46 3.08 12.92
N PRO A 231 28.64 2.61 13.39
CA PRO A 231 29.18 3.02 14.69
C PRO A 231 29.66 4.48 14.73
N SER A 232 30.16 5.00 13.60
CA SER A 232 30.72 6.35 13.52
C SER A 232 29.72 7.37 12.98
N GLY A 233 28.72 6.92 12.23
CA GLY A 233 27.76 7.77 11.53
C GLY A 233 28.33 8.50 10.31
N HIS A 234 29.58 8.23 9.92
CA HIS A 234 30.22 8.90 8.79
C HIS A 234 29.81 8.27 7.45
N VAL A 235 29.70 9.13 6.43
CA VAL A 235 29.40 8.73 5.06
C VAL A 235 30.66 8.72 4.22
N VAL A 236 30.88 7.61 3.53
CA VAL A 236 32.09 7.34 2.75
C VAL A 236 31.70 6.78 1.39
N LEU A 237 32.48 7.07 0.35
CA LEU A 237 32.27 6.49 -0.98
C LEU A 237 32.54 4.97 -0.98
N GLU A 238 31.81 4.21 -1.80
CA GLU A 238 32.00 2.76 -1.90
C GLU A 238 33.42 2.36 -2.35
N SER A 239 34.09 3.20 -3.16
CA SER A 239 35.49 2.99 -3.54
C SER A 239 36.42 2.97 -2.33
N CYS A 240 36.31 3.97 -1.46
CA CYS A 240 37.11 4.06 -0.23
C CYS A 240 36.81 2.90 0.73
N VAL A 241 35.58 2.36 0.72
CA VAL A 241 35.24 1.18 1.51
C VAL A 241 36.03 -0.03 1.02
N LYS A 242 36.13 -0.23 -0.29
CA LYS A 242 36.87 -1.36 -0.88
C LYS A 242 38.38 -1.25 -0.60
N ASP A 243 38.94 -0.07 -0.77
CA ASP A 243 40.39 0.11 -0.69
C ASP A 243 40.91 0.18 0.75
N MET A 244 40.21 0.89 1.65
CA MET A 244 40.73 1.18 2.99
C MET A 244 40.03 0.40 4.11
N ILE A 245 38.71 0.18 3.98
CA ILE A 245 37.89 -0.34 5.09
C ILE A 245 37.76 -1.85 5.04
N GLN A 246 37.62 -2.47 3.88
CA GLN A 246 37.50 -3.93 3.76
C GLN A 246 38.75 -4.69 4.26
N PRO A 247 39.99 -4.23 4.02
CA PRO A 247 41.18 -4.93 4.51
C PRO A 247 41.34 -4.88 6.04
N THR A 248 41.04 -3.73 6.65
CA THR A 248 41.29 -3.48 8.08
C THR A 248 40.04 -3.61 8.95
N MET A 249 38.85 -3.67 8.34
CA MET A 249 37.52 -3.67 8.97
C MET A 249 37.41 -2.64 10.10
N THR A 250 38.00 -1.46 9.90
CA THR A 250 38.09 -0.40 10.91
C THR A 250 37.77 0.95 10.25
N CYS A 251 37.06 1.82 10.97
CA CYS A 251 36.78 3.17 10.51
C CYS A 251 38.07 3.99 10.40
N PRO A 252 38.39 4.60 9.24
CA PRO A 252 39.63 5.38 9.07
C PRO A 252 39.64 6.70 9.85
N ILE A 253 38.47 7.22 10.23
CA ILE A 253 38.33 8.51 10.93
C ILE A 253 38.22 8.32 12.44
N SER A 254 37.41 7.35 12.87
CA SER A 254 37.10 7.15 14.30
C SER A 254 37.85 5.99 14.95
N GLY A 255 38.58 5.17 14.19
CA GLY A 255 39.29 4.00 14.70
C GLY A 255 38.39 2.87 15.22
N LEU A 256 37.07 2.97 15.07
CA LEU A 256 36.12 1.97 15.56
C LEU A 256 36.13 0.72 14.67
N LYS A 257 36.12 -0.46 15.30
CA LYS A 257 36.02 -1.74 14.59
C LYS A 257 34.63 -1.89 13.96
N LEU A 258 34.59 -2.36 12.71
CA LEU A 258 33.39 -2.51 11.91
C LEU A 258 33.07 -3.99 11.66
N ARG A 259 31.78 -4.33 11.62
CA ARG A 259 31.31 -5.61 11.10
C ARG A 259 30.68 -5.42 9.72
N LYS A 260 30.56 -6.50 8.95
CA LYS A 260 29.88 -6.46 7.63
C LYS A 260 28.46 -5.89 7.71
N LYS A 261 27.74 -6.12 8.81
CA LYS A 261 26.38 -5.60 9.05
C LYS A 261 26.32 -4.09 9.30
N ASP A 262 27.44 -3.48 9.66
CA ASP A 262 27.55 -2.06 10.02
C ASP A 262 27.84 -1.17 8.81
N ILE A 263 28.11 -1.80 7.67
CA ILE A 263 28.34 -1.17 6.37
C ILE A 263 26.98 -1.13 5.66
N VAL A 264 26.33 0.03 5.68
CA VAL A 264 25.00 0.21 5.07
C VAL A 264 25.14 1.02 3.79
N ARG A 265 24.70 0.45 2.68
CA ARG A 265 24.69 1.14 1.38
C ARG A 265 23.57 2.17 1.40
N LEU A 266 23.91 3.43 1.13
CA LEU A 266 22.94 4.50 0.98
C LEU A 266 22.45 4.57 -0.46
N GLN A 267 21.23 5.04 -0.64
CA GLN A 267 20.69 5.28 -1.97
C GLN A 267 21.46 6.44 -2.62
N ALA A 268 21.93 6.20 -3.85
CA ALA A 268 22.63 7.21 -4.63
C ALA A 268 21.69 8.38 -4.97
N GLY A 269 22.24 9.60 -5.07
CA GLY A 269 21.49 10.75 -5.56
C GLY A 269 21.05 10.54 -7.01
N GLY A 270 19.78 10.82 -7.29
CA GLY A 270 19.24 10.66 -8.64
C GLY A 270 19.85 11.67 -9.61
N THR A 271 20.00 11.27 -10.88
CA THR A 271 20.54 12.14 -11.94
C THR A 271 19.64 12.16 -13.17
N GLY A 272 19.81 13.16 -14.04
CA GLY A 272 19.13 13.17 -15.34
C GLY A 272 19.67 12.12 -16.34
N PHE A 273 20.71 11.36 -15.98
CA PHE A 273 21.34 10.37 -16.84
C PHE A 273 20.78 8.97 -16.60
N SER A 274 20.35 8.31 -17.67
CA SER A 274 19.75 6.96 -17.64
C SER A 274 20.73 5.86 -17.21
N ALA A 275 22.04 6.12 -17.28
CA ALA A 275 23.06 5.17 -16.86
C ALA A 275 23.05 4.90 -15.36
N HIS A 276 22.59 5.87 -14.55
CA HIS A 276 22.69 5.80 -13.08
C HIS A 276 21.34 5.79 -12.37
N SER A 277 20.29 6.32 -13.01
CA SER A 277 18.95 6.42 -12.42
C SER A 277 17.88 5.99 -13.41
N ASN A 278 16.72 5.59 -12.88
CA ASN A 278 15.56 5.35 -13.71
C ASN A 278 14.91 6.71 -14.07
N VAL A 279 15.22 7.19 -15.27
CA VAL A 279 14.81 8.53 -15.75
C VAL A 279 13.61 8.44 -16.70
N GLU A 280 13.06 7.25 -16.95
CA GLU A 280 11.93 7.06 -17.87
C GLU A 280 10.65 6.67 -17.14
N ALA A 281 9.60 7.49 -17.29
CA ALA A 281 8.24 7.08 -16.97
C ALA A 281 7.63 6.35 -18.16
N LYS A 282 6.97 5.23 -17.88
CA LYS A 282 6.19 4.46 -18.84
C LYS A 282 4.73 4.45 -18.41
N LYS A 283 3.84 4.90 -19.30
CA LYS A 283 2.39 4.76 -19.13
C LYS A 283 1.88 3.77 -20.16
N TYR A 284 1.34 2.66 -19.68
CA TYR A 284 0.72 1.63 -20.51
C TYR A 284 -0.69 2.07 -20.89
N ARG A 285 -0.99 2.06 -22.19
CA ARG A 285 -2.32 2.29 -22.74
C ARG A 285 -2.62 1.19 -23.76
N PRO A 286 -3.90 0.94 -24.07
CA PRO A 286 -4.29 0.01 -25.11
C PRO A 286 -3.58 0.34 -26.42
N THR A 287 -3.06 -0.69 -27.09
CA THR A 287 -2.51 -0.59 -28.44
C THR A 287 -3.66 -0.58 -29.43
N MET A 288 -3.61 0.29 -30.44
CA MET A 288 -4.47 0.12 -31.62
C MET A 288 -3.93 -1.06 -32.41
N THR A 289 -4.66 -2.17 -32.42
CA THR A 289 -4.54 -3.21 -33.44
C THR A 289 -5.28 -2.78 -34.68
#